data_AF-A0A9L0KEE4-F1
#
_entry.id   AF-A0A9L0KEE4-F1
#
_cell.length_a   1.000
_cell.length_b   1.000
_cell.length_c   1.000
_cell.angle_alpha   90.00
_cell.angle_beta   90.00
_cell.angle_gamma   90.00
#
_symmetry.space_group_name_H-M   'P 1'
#
loop_
_entity.id
_entity.type
_entity.pdbx_description
1 polymer ?
#
loop_
_entity_poly.entity_id
_entity_poly.type
_entity_poly.pdbx_seq_one_letter_code
_entity_poly.pdbx_strand_id
1 'polypeptide(L)' 'MPGAMRIFFLIFAALILAQIFSVRGGVGRQLRCLKLNGRCEVECLSFEVQIGGCRAELTPLCCKKKKNH' A
#
# COMPACT_ATOMS: atom_id res chain seq x y z
N MET A 1 -18.93 21.22 30.73
CA MET A 1 -17.74 20.74 29.99
C MET A 1 -18.11 20.32 28.56
N PRO A 2 -18.19 21.23 27.58
CA PRO A 2 -18.57 20.91 26.19
C PRO A 2 -17.38 20.91 25.18
N GLY A 3 -16.27 21.57 25.53
CA GLY A 3 -15.13 21.74 24.63
C GLY A 3 -14.28 20.47 24.46
N ALA A 4 -14.11 19.69 25.52
CA ALA A 4 -13.31 18.47 25.49
C ALA A 4 -13.87 17.41 24.53
N MET A 5 -15.19 17.16 24.55
CA MET A 5 -15.85 16.22 23.64
C MET A 5 -15.56 16.57 22.17
N ARG A 6 -15.66 17.86 21.80
CA ARG A 6 -15.39 18.32 20.43
C ARG A 6 -13.96 18.04 19.99
N ILE A 7 -12.98 18.24 20.87
CA ILE A 7 -11.57 17.97 20.58
C ILE A 7 -11.34 16.47 20.37
N PHE A 8 -11.92 15.62 21.22
CA PHE A 8 -11.84 14.16 21.06
C PHE A 8 -12.43 13.69 19.73
N PHE A 9 -13.60 14.20 19.33
CA PHE A 9 -14.21 13.86 18.04
C PHE A 9 -13.33 14.25 16.85
N LEU A 10 -12.69 15.43 16.89
CA LEU A 10 -11.80 15.88 15.82
C LEU A 10 -10.54 15.01 15.71
N ILE A 11 -9.93 14.65 16.84
CA ILE A 11 -8.77 13.74 16.86
C ILE A 11 -9.15 12.36 16.30
N PHE A 12 -10.29 11.81 16.72
CA PHE A 12 -10.78 10.54 16.21
C PHE A 12 -11.03 10.58 14.70
N ALA A 13 -11.68 11.63 14.21
CA ALA A 13 -11.92 11.82 12.78
C ALA A 13 -10.61 11.89 11.97
N ALA A 14 -9.61 12.63 12.47
CA ALA A 14 -8.31 12.73 11.82
C ALA A 14 -7.57 11.38 11.74
N LEU A 15 -7.60 10.59 12.82
CA LEU A 15 -7.00 9.26 12.86
C LEU A 15 -7.69 8.29 11.87
N ILE A 16 -9.02 8.28 11.83
CA ILE A 16 -9.78 7.46 10.89
C ILE A 16 -9.44 7.86 9.44
N LEU A 17 -9.36 9.17 9.16
CA LEU A 17 -9.01 9.66 7.84
C LEU A 17 -7.58 9.22 7.43
N ALA A 18 -6.60 9.35 8.33
CA ALA A 18 -5.23 8.93 8.09
C ALA A 18 -5.13 7.43 7.76
N GLN A 19 -5.89 6.59 8.46
CA GLN A 19 -5.96 5.14 8.20
C GLN A 19 -6.58 4.86 6.82
N ILE A 20 -7.68 5.53 6.45
CA ILE A 20 -8.32 5.36 5.14
C ILE A 20 -7.37 5.78 4.01
N PHE A 21 -6.65 6.89 4.16
CA PHE A 21 -5.66 7.34 3.18
C PHE A 21 -4.48 6.37 3.06
N SER A 22 -4.00 5.82 4.17
CA SER A 22 -2.93 4.83 4.16
C SER A 22 -3.35 3.53 3.48
N VAL A 23 -4.56 3.04 3.79
CA VAL A 23 -5.17 1.84 3.19
C VAL A 23 -5.39 2.04 1.68
N ARG A 24 -5.97 3.17 1.25
CA ARG A 24 -6.17 3.47 -0.18
C ARG A 24 -4.85 3.55 -0.95
N GLY A 25 -3.81 4.11 -0.32
CA GLY A 25 -2.47 4.19 -0.90
C GLY A 25 -1.85 2.81 -1.15
N GLY A 26 -2.03 1.87 -0.23
CA GLY A 26 -1.59 0.46 -0.38
C GLY A 26 -2.37 -0.29 -1.45
N VAL A 27 -3.71 -0.26 -1.39
CA VAL A 27 -4.58 -0.94 -2.36
C VAL A 27 -4.33 -0.45 -3.80
N GLY A 28 -4.16 0.88 -3.99
CA GLY A 28 -3.89 1.43 -5.32
C GLY A 28 -2.52 1.01 -5.90
N ARG A 29 -1.53 0.72 -5.05
CA ARG A 29 -0.22 0.21 -5.49
C ARG A 29 -0.29 -1.28 -5.84
N GLN A 30 -0.98 -2.07 -5.03
CA GLN A 30 -1.22 -3.49 -5.31
C GLN A 30 -2.00 -3.68 -6.62
N LEU A 31 -3.06 -2.91 -6.84
CA LEU A 31 -3.86 -2.98 -8.07
C LEU A 31 -3.03 -2.59 -9.31
N ARG A 32 -2.14 -1.58 -9.19
CA ARG A 32 -1.19 -1.22 -10.25
C ARG A 32 -0.19 -2.33 -10.53
N CYS A 33 0.33 -2.99 -9.50
CA CYS A 33 1.24 -4.13 -9.65
C CYS A 33 0.58 -5.28 -10.43
N LEU A 34 -0.64 -5.64 -10.03
CA LEU A 34 -1.48 -6.61 -10.74
C LEU A 34 -1.71 -6.22 -12.20
N LYS A 35 -2.03 -4.94 -12.47
CA LYS A 35 -2.26 -4.44 -13.84
C LYS A 35 -1.02 -4.53 -14.73
N LEU A 36 0.18 -4.49 -14.14
CA LEU A 36 1.45 -4.69 -14.84
C LEU A 36 1.83 -6.17 -15.03
N ASN A 37 0.96 -7.11 -14.63
CA ASN A 37 1.22 -8.54 -14.51
C ASN A 37 2.38 -8.85 -13.54
N GLY A 38 2.52 -8.03 -12.50
CA GLY A 38 3.44 -8.27 -11.39
C GLY A 38 2.75 -8.92 -10.18
N ARG A 39 3.56 -9.33 -9.21
CA ARG A 39 3.17 -9.86 -7.91
C ARG A 39 3.84 -9.06 -6.80
N CYS A 40 3.17 -8.96 -5.66
CA CYS A 40 3.72 -8.28 -4.50
C CYS A 40 4.50 -9.29 -3.65
N GLU A 41 5.80 -9.10 -3.48
CA GLU A 41 6.68 -10.03 -2.79
C GLU A 41 7.55 -9.30 -1.74
N VAL A 42 8.13 -10.06 -0.80
CA VAL A 42 9.14 -9.55 0.14
C VAL A 42 10.40 -9.16 -0.62
N GLU A 43 10.83 -10.06 -1.49
CA GLU A 43 12.03 -9.95 -2.31
C GLU A 43 11.74 -10.55 -3.69
N CYS A 44 12.24 -9.96 -4.77
CA CYS A 44 12.05 -10.50 -6.11
C CYS A 44 13.04 -11.65 -6.37
N LEU A 45 12.57 -12.72 -7.02
CA LEU A 45 13.45 -13.82 -7.43
C LEU A 45 14.44 -13.35 -8.52
N SER A 46 15.57 -14.04 -8.68
CA SER A 46 16.65 -13.63 -9.62
C SER A 46 16.20 -13.55 -11.10
N PHE A 47 15.15 -14.29 -11.46
CA PHE A 47 14.53 -14.28 -12.80
C PHE A 47 13.39 -13.26 -12.94
N GLU A 48 13.08 -12.52 -11.87
CA GLU A 48 12.10 -11.45 -11.87
C GLU A 48 12.80 -10.08 -11.85
N VAL A 49 12.05 -9.04 -12.19
CA VAL A 49 12.49 -7.64 -12.13
C VAL A 49 11.57 -6.88 -11.18
N GLN A 50 12.18 -6.10 -10.29
CA GLN A 50 11.47 -5.15 -9.45
C GLN A 50 11.02 -3.96 -10.32
N ILE A 51 9.70 -3.75 -10.41
CA ILE A 51 9.09 -2.67 -11.22
C ILE A 51 8.47 -1.57 -10.38
N GLY A 52 8.42 -1.74 -9.06
CA GLY A 52 7.86 -0.75 -8.13
C GLY A 52 7.67 -1.33 -6.73
N GLY A 53 6.76 -0.75 -5.96
CA GLY A 53 6.42 -1.23 -4.62
C GLY A 53 4.91 -1.33 -4.37
N CYS A 54 4.50 -2.31 -3.56
CA CYS A 54 3.10 -2.59 -3.22
C CYS A 54 2.62 -1.97 -1.90
N ARG A 55 3.53 -1.44 -1.06
CA ARG A 55 3.22 -0.86 0.26
C ARG A 55 2.28 -1.75 1.10
N ALA A 56 2.51 -3.05 1.03
CA ALA A 56 2.01 -4.03 1.99
C ALA A 56 3.14 -4.31 2.98
N GLU A 57 2.83 -4.34 4.28
CA GLU A 57 3.82 -4.42 5.36
C GLU A 57 4.72 -5.66 5.23
N LEU A 58 4.18 -6.75 4.69
CA LEU A 58 4.88 -8.01 4.45
C LEU A 58 5.28 -8.23 2.99
N THR A 59 4.88 -7.39 2.04
CA THR A 59 5.23 -7.55 0.61
C THR A 59 5.48 -6.19 -0.05
N PRO A 60 6.59 -5.53 0.28
CA PRO A 60 6.86 -4.17 -0.16
C PRO A 60 7.14 -4.05 -1.66
N LEU A 61 7.62 -5.10 -2.33
CA LEU A 61 8.10 -5.02 -3.72
C LEU A 61 7.03 -5.48 -4.71
N CYS A 62 7.01 -4.85 -5.89
CA CYS A 62 6.27 -5.36 -7.05
C CYS A 62 7.26 -6.02 -8.02
N CYS A 63 7.16 -7.34 -8.16
CA CYS A 63 8.04 -8.18 -8.95
C CYS A 63 7.33 -8.69 -10.21
N LYS A 64 8.04 -8.75 -11.34
CA LYS A 64 7.50 -9.25 -12.60
C LYS A 64 8.47 -10.21 -13.25
N LYS A 65 7.98 -11.34 -13.77
CA LYS A 65 8.81 -12.26 -14.55
C LYS A 65 9.43 -11.56 -15.75
N LYS A 66 10.74 -11.74 -15.95
CA LYS A 66 11.41 -11.35 -17.19
C LYS A 66 10.74 -12.10 -18.35
N LYS A 67 10.34 -11.38 -19.39
CA LYS A 67 9.99 -12.03 -20.67
C LYS A 67 11.30 -12.50 -21.27
N ASN A 68 11.52 -13.82 -21.29
CA ASN A 68 12.62 -14.39 -22.04
C ASN A 68 12.32 -14.14 -23.53
N HIS A 69 13.18 -13.39 -24.19
CA HIS A 69 13.10 -13.11 -25.62
C HIS A 69 13.89 -14.20 -26.37
#